data_AF-A0A8J7LRR7-F1
#
_entry.id   AF-A0A8J7LRR7-F1
#
_cell.length_a   1.000
_cell.length_b   1.000
_cell.length_c   1.000
_cell.angle_alpha   90.00
_cell.angle_beta   90.00
_cell.angle_gamma   90.00
#
_symmetry.space_group_name_H-M   'P 1'
#
loop_
_entity.id
_entity.type
_entity.pdbx_description
1 polymer ?
#
loop_
_entity_poly.entity_id
_entity_poly.type
_entity_poly.pdbx_seq_one_letter_code
_entity_poly.pdbx_strand_id
1 'polypeptide(L)'
;MRYLSILIAAILLVPHSTLACSMYKITRNGKTIVGNNEDWFSANTQIWFVPKGNNPYGVMNVGFENGFPQGAINEAGLVFDGFAMPFLEIKNTKDKIKVPVTELLPSIMHNYSTVKEVKEYLSKIDLSYLSTSMLVFVDRGGEYLIVEGDELILGNNAEQSFSNFYPSQISNPEKVNIDFYQNGLKHLKASEAQSNFDYCSSVSSDAFVKV
;
A
#
# COMPACT_ATOMS: atom_id res chain seq x y z
N MET A 1 -31.03 -7.40 34.69
CA MET A 1 -29.90 -8.29 34.30
C MET A 1 -30.09 -8.92 32.92
N ARG A 2 -31.21 -9.60 32.61
CA ARG A 2 -31.45 -10.23 31.29
C ARG A 2 -31.27 -9.30 30.08
N TYR A 3 -31.80 -8.07 30.14
CA TYR A 3 -31.68 -7.09 29.05
C TYR A 3 -30.26 -6.49 28.92
N LEU A 4 -29.52 -6.42 30.03
CA LEU A 4 -28.12 -5.96 30.03
C LEU A 4 -27.20 -6.98 29.34
N SER A 5 -27.44 -8.28 29.58
CA SER A 5 -26.72 -9.36 28.91
C SER A 5 -26.97 -9.40 27.40
N ILE A 6 -28.20 -9.12 26.96
CA ILE A 6 -28.56 -9.04 25.54
C ILE A 6 -27.91 -7.81 24.88
N LEU A 7 -27.89 -6.67 25.56
CA LEU A 7 -27.23 -5.45 25.08
C LEU A 7 -25.71 -5.64 24.93
N ILE A 8 -25.07 -6.27 25.93
CA ILE A 8 -23.62 -6.57 25.89
C ILE A 8 -23.31 -7.56 24.75
N ALA A 9 -24.12 -8.61 24.57
CA ALA A 9 -23.96 -9.55 23.47
C ALA A 9 -24.14 -8.88 22.09
N ALA A 10 -25.08 -7.94 21.96
CA ALA A 10 -25.28 -7.18 20.72
C ALA A 10 -24.10 -6.23 20.40
N ILE A 11 -23.47 -5.63 21.43
CA ILE A 11 -22.30 -4.77 21.27
C ILE A 11 -21.06 -5.58 20.85
N LEU A 12 -20.92 -6.82 21.33
CA LEU A 12 -19.83 -7.74 20.94
C LEU A 12 -19.99 -8.31 19.52
N LEU A 13 -21.18 -8.20 18.93
CA LEU A 13 -21.46 -8.62 17.54
C LEU A 13 -21.28 -7.49 16.53
N VAL A 14 -20.91 -6.28 16.97
CA VAL A 14 -20.57 -5.20 16.03
C VAL A 14 -19.28 -5.61 15.34
N PRO A 15 -19.29 -5.86 14.01
CA PRO A 15 -18.08 -6.18 13.29
C PRO A 15 -17.12 -5.01 13.48
N HIS A 16 -15.95 -5.26 14.05
CA HIS A 16 -14.87 -4.29 13.97
C HIS A 16 -14.53 -4.16 12.49
N SER A 17 -14.65 -2.94 11.94
CA SER A 17 -14.15 -2.63 10.60
C SER A 17 -12.64 -2.86 10.63
N THR A 18 -12.23 -4.07 10.28
CA THR A 18 -10.82 -4.41 10.10
C THR A 18 -10.39 -3.77 8.80
N LEU A 19 -9.47 -2.81 8.87
CA LEU A 19 -8.70 -2.37 7.71
C LEU A 19 -8.02 -3.63 7.15
N ALA A 20 -8.27 -3.92 5.87
CA ALA A 20 -7.97 -5.22 5.30
C ALA A 20 -7.15 -5.17 3.99
N CYS A 21 -6.73 -3.98 3.58
CA CYS A 21 -5.87 -3.80 2.42
C CYS A 21 -4.55 -4.57 2.57
N SER A 22 -4.10 -5.10 1.44
CA SER A 22 -2.93 -5.96 1.37
C SER A 22 -2.20 -5.75 0.07
N MET A 23 -0.88 -5.82 0.10
CA MET A 23 -0.05 -5.80 -1.09
C MET A 23 1.10 -6.78 -0.93
N TYR A 24 1.51 -7.40 -2.03
CA TYR A 24 2.78 -8.10 -2.09
C TYR A 24 3.55 -7.68 -3.34
N LYS A 25 4.86 -7.88 -3.27
CA LYS A 25 5.75 -7.78 -4.42
C LYS A 25 6.60 -9.04 -4.53
N ILE A 26 6.90 -9.42 -5.76
CA ILE A 26 7.80 -10.53 -6.11
C ILE A 26 8.73 -10.05 -7.21
N THR A 27 10.03 -10.27 -7.04
CA THR A 27 11.07 -9.99 -8.03
C THR A 27 11.87 -11.25 -8.31
N ARG A 28 11.74 -11.78 -9.52
CA ARG A 28 12.38 -13.03 -9.96
C ARG A 28 12.72 -12.94 -11.44
N ASN A 29 13.89 -13.41 -11.85
CA ASN A 29 14.31 -13.49 -13.25
C ASN A 29 14.16 -12.17 -14.03
N GLY A 30 14.51 -11.04 -13.39
CA GLY A 30 14.42 -9.70 -14.00
C GLY A 30 12.99 -9.16 -14.18
N LYS A 31 11.98 -9.82 -13.59
CA LYS A 31 10.59 -9.38 -13.58
C LYS A 31 10.15 -9.06 -12.16
N THR A 32 9.47 -7.93 -12.00
CA THR A 32 8.80 -7.54 -10.76
C THR A 32 7.30 -7.57 -10.98
N ILE A 33 6.57 -8.26 -10.11
CA ILE A 33 5.12 -8.32 -10.09
C ILE A 33 4.64 -7.80 -8.75
N VAL A 34 3.60 -6.99 -8.78
CA VAL A 34 2.92 -6.44 -7.61
C VAL A 34 1.47 -6.86 -7.69
N GLY A 35 0.94 -7.37 -6.59
CA GLY A 35 -0.49 -7.61 -6.42
C GLY A 35 -0.97 -6.87 -5.19
N ASN A 36 -2.13 -6.22 -5.29
CA ASN A 36 -2.79 -5.56 -4.18
C ASN A 36 -4.28 -5.89 -4.12
N ASN A 37 -4.86 -5.71 -2.94
CA ASN A 37 -6.28 -5.75 -2.63
C ASN A 37 -6.61 -4.44 -1.91
N GLU A 38 -7.71 -3.82 -2.33
CA GLU A 38 -8.25 -2.60 -1.73
C GLU A 38 -9.61 -2.93 -1.12
N ASP A 39 -9.68 -2.93 0.22
CA ASP A 39 -10.90 -3.23 0.97
C ASP A 39 -11.54 -1.95 1.48
N TRP A 40 -12.53 -1.48 0.73
CA TRP A 40 -13.26 -0.24 1.04
C TRP A 40 -14.77 -0.40 0.84
N PHE A 41 -15.56 0.47 1.47
CA PHE A 41 -17.03 0.39 1.40
C PHE A 41 -17.62 0.79 0.04
N SER A 42 -16.85 1.51 -0.79
CA SER A 42 -17.33 1.98 -2.09
C SER A 42 -17.23 0.88 -3.15
N ALA A 43 -18.36 0.44 -3.68
CA ALA A 43 -18.40 -0.50 -4.81
C ALA A 43 -18.02 0.15 -6.16
N ASN A 44 -17.93 1.48 -6.23
CA ASN A 44 -17.69 2.23 -7.46
C ASN A 44 -16.19 2.37 -7.75
N THR A 45 -15.49 1.24 -7.88
CA THR A 45 -14.07 1.22 -8.26
C THR A 45 -13.90 1.59 -9.73
N GLN A 46 -12.91 2.43 -10.02
CA GLN A 46 -12.61 2.93 -11.37
C GLN A 46 -11.13 2.70 -11.71
N ILE A 47 -10.90 2.42 -12.98
CA ILE A 47 -9.57 2.47 -13.59
C ILE A 47 -9.61 3.59 -14.63
N TRP A 48 -8.63 4.49 -14.58
CA TRP A 48 -8.50 5.56 -15.57
C TRP A 48 -7.05 5.80 -15.96
N PHE A 49 -6.86 6.28 -17.19
CA PHE A 49 -5.56 6.52 -17.77
C PHE A 49 -5.35 8.01 -17.98
N VAL A 50 -4.20 8.52 -17.52
CA VAL A 50 -3.76 9.89 -17.75
C VAL A 50 -2.55 9.83 -18.68
N PRO A 51 -2.68 10.27 -19.94
CA PRO A 51 -1.54 10.35 -20.86
C PRO A 51 -0.44 11.25 -20.30
N LYS A 52 0.82 10.99 -20.67
CA LYS A 52 1.96 11.75 -20.14
C LYS A 52 1.90 13.25 -20.40
N GLY A 53 1.30 13.67 -21.52
CA GLY A 53 1.31 15.07 -21.95
C GLY A 53 2.75 15.59 -22.06
N ASN A 54 3.07 16.63 -21.29
CA ASN A 54 4.43 17.19 -21.18
C ASN A 54 5.28 16.54 -20.07
N ASN A 55 4.69 15.66 -19.26
CA ASN A 55 5.42 14.94 -18.21
C ASN A 55 6.17 13.74 -18.81
N PRO A 56 7.18 13.21 -18.09
CA PRO A 56 7.91 12.01 -18.51
C PRO A 56 7.05 10.78 -18.76
N TYR A 57 6.08 10.49 -17.89
CA TYR A 57 5.34 9.21 -17.89
C TYR A 57 3.83 9.40 -17.91
N GLY A 58 3.14 8.53 -18.64
CA GLY A 58 1.69 8.31 -18.50
C GLY A 58 1.41 7.43 -17.29
N VAL A 59 0.19 7.50 -16.76
CA VAL A 59 -0.19 6.82 -15.52
C VAL A 59 -1.54 6.11 -15.69
N MET A 60 -1.60 4.84 -15.31
CA MET A 60 -2.85 4.12 -15.04
C MET A 60 -3.13 4.19 -13.55
N ASN A 61 -4.29 4.70 -13.18
CA ASN A 61 -4.72 4.84 -11.80
C ASN A 61 -5.87 3.87 -11.50
N VAL A 62 -5.95 3.46 -10.25
CA VAL A 62 -7.07 2.71 -9.66
C VAL A 62 -7.56 3.49 -8.44
N GLY A 63 -8.86 3.62 -8.28
CA GLY A 63 -9.47 4.36 -7.18
C GLY A 63 -10.98 4.40 -7.28
N PHE A 64 -11.59 5.47 -6.80
CA PHE A 64 -13.06 5.61 -6.74
C PHE A 64 -13.53 6.84 -7.53
N GLU A 65 -14.85 7.07 -7.53
CA GLU A 65 -15.51 8.17 -8.23
C GLU A 65 -15.06 9.60 -7.83
N ASN A 66 -14.31 9.74 -6.74
CA ASN A 66 -13.74 11.03 -6.32
C ASN A 66 -12.50 11.45 -7.12
N GLY A 67 -12.01 10.61 -8.03
CA GLY A 67 -10.85 10.88 -8.88
C GLY A 67 -9.51 10.88 -8.12
N PHE A 68 -9.50 10.43 -6.86
CA PHE A 68 -8.28 10.30 -6.07
C PHE A 68 -7.72 8.87 -6.22
N PRO A 69 -6.46 8.71 -6.68
CA PRO A 69 -5.88 7.38 -6.87
C PRO A 69 -5.58 6.71 -5.53
N GLN A 70 -6.05 5.48 -5.35
CA GLN A 70 -5.67 4.61 -4.22
C GLN A 70 -4.43 3.77 -4.58
N GLY A 71 -4.28 3.43 -5.85
CA GLY A 71 -3.07 2.84 -6.41
C GLY A 71 -2.84 3.28 -7.85
N ALA A 72 -1.62 3.12 -8.34
CA ALA A 72 -1.31 3.41 -9.75
C ALA A 72 -0.06 2.69 -10.22
N ILE A 73 0.10 2.62 -11.55
CA ILE A 73 1.34 2.27 -12.23
C ILE A 73 1.62 3.27 -13.36
N ASN A 74 2.88 3.70 -13.50
CA ASN A 74 3.30 4.57 -14.60
C ASN A 74 4.02 3.80 -15.72
N GLU A 75 4.25 4.46 -16.86
CA GLU A 75 4.94 3.87 -18.02
C GLU A 75 6.37 3.38 -17.75
N ALA A 76 7.03 3.87 -16.69
CA ALA A 76 8.35 3.39 -16.26
C ALA A 76 8.28 2.08 -15.44
N GLY A 77 7.10 1.71 -14.96
CA GLY A 77 6.89 0.57 -14.08
C GLY A 77 7.03 0.90 -12.58
N LEU A 78 6.95 2.18 -12.19
CA LEU A 78 6.75 2.55 -10.80
C LEU A 78 5.29 2.28 -10.42
N VAL A 79 5.07 1.54 -9.35
CA VAL A 79 3.78 1.22 -8.75
C VAL A 79 3.66 1.93 -7.40
N PHE A 80 2.47 2.38 -7.03
CA PHE A 80 2.16 2.73 -5.65
C PHE A 80 0.83 2.14 -5.20
N ASP A 81 0.71 1.94 -3.89
CA ASP A 81 -0.52 1.57 -3.18
C ASP A 81 -0.63 2.36 -1.86
N GLY A 82 -1.85 2.72 -1.48
CA GLY A 82 -2.15 3.45 -0.26
C GLY A 82 -2.90 2.60 0.76
N PHE A 83 -2.51 2.69 2.03
CA PHE A 83 -3.12 1.93 3.11
C PHE A 83 -3.75 2.89 4.11
N ALA A 84 -5.00 2.62 4.50
CA ALA A 84 -5.57 3.20 5.70
C ALA A 84 -4.84 2.66 6.94
N MET A 85 -4.50 3.55 7.88
CA MET A 85 -3.69 3.19 9.05
C MET A 85 -4.24 3.82 10.34
N PRO A 86 -3.98 3.22 11.51
CA PRO A 86 -4.19 3.90 12.79
C PRO A 86 -3.40 5.22 12.86
N PHE A 87 -3.83 6.17 13.68
CA PHE A 87 -3.13 7.46 13.78
C PHE A 87 -1.65 7.29 14.19
N LEU A 88 -0.75 7.94 13.45
CA LEU A 88 0.66 8.10 13.74
C LEU A 88 1.06 9.57 13.53
N GLU A 89 1.62 10.17 14.57
CA GLU A 89 2.04 11.57 14.52
C GLU A 89 3.24 11.77 13.58
N ILE A 90 3.20 12.87 12.81
CA ILE A 90 4.25 13.30 11.89
C ILE A 90 4.85 14.59 12.44
N LYS A 91 6.12 14.54 12.84
CA LYS A 91 6.79 15.66 13.54
C LYS A 91 7.71 16.44 12.61
N ASN A 92 8.22 15.80 11.57
CA ASN A 92 9.20 16.38 10.65
C ASN A 92 8.54 17.27 9.59
N THR A 93 7.87 18.34 10.03
CA THR A 93 7.11 19.27 9.16
C THR A 93 7.80 20.62 9.00
N LYS A 94 8.76 20.94 9.87
CA LYS A 94 9.49 22.20 9.82
C LYS A 94 10.32 22.30 8.53
N ASP A 95 10.23 23.46 7.88
CA ASP A 95 10.94 23.79 6.64
C ASP A 95 10.62 22.86 5.44
N LYS A 96 9.56 22.07 5.55
CA LYS A 96 9.06 21.21 4.46
C LYS A 96 8.13 21.97 3.51
N ILE A 97 8.12 21.53 2.26
CA ILE A 97 7.25 22.07 1.21
C ILE A 97 5.85 21.47 1.36
N LYS A 98 4.84 22.32 1.47
CA LYS A 98 3.44 21.87 1.46
C LYS A 98 2.97 21.69 0.03
N VAL A 99 2.50 20.49 -0.29
CA VAL A 99 1.92 20.14 -1.58
C VAL A 99 0.49 19.66 -1.32
N PRO A 100 -0.52 20.12 -2.09
CA PRO A 100 -1.87 19.58 -1.98
C PRO A 100 -1.87 18.06 -2.16
N VAL A 101 -2.60 17.34 -1.31
CA VAL A 101 -2.66 15.87 -1.37
C VAL A 101 -3.12 15.35 -2.74
N THR A 102 -4.02 16.10 -3.38
CA THR A 102 -4.53 15.82 -4.73
C THR A 102 -3.48 15.97 -5.84
N GLU A 103 -2.38 16.66 -5.57
CA GLU A 103 -1.29 16.89 -6.54
C GLU A 103 -0.07 16.02 -6.26
N LEU A 104 0.12 15.60 -5.00
CA LEU A 104 1.35 14.93 -4.57
C LEU A 104 1.57 13.59 -5.29
N LEU A 105 0.58 12.68 -5.26
CA LEU A 105 0.67 11.38 -5.91
C LEU A 105 0.74 11.51 -7.45
N PRO A 106 -0.12 12.31 -8.12
CA PRO A 106 0.03 12.54 -9.54
C PRO A 106 1.40 13.10 -9.93
N SER A 107 1.94 14.05 -9.17
CA SER A 107 3.28 14.61 -9.42
C SER A 107 4.35 13.53 -9.35
N ILE A 108 4.30 12.65 -8.35
CA ILE A 108 5.24 11.54 -8.21
C ILE A 108 5.16 10.59 -9.41
N MET A 109 3.94 10.12 -9.72
CA MET A 109 3.73 9.09 -10.74
C MET A 109 4.03 9.59 -12.15
N HIS A 110 3.85 10.88 -12.42
CA HIS A 110 4.18 11.45 -13.72
C HIS A 110 5.67 11.73 -13.92
N ASN A 111 6.46 11.90 -12.86
CA ASN A 111 7.84 12.42 -12.95
C ASN A 111 8.96 11.45 -12.56
N TYR A 112 8.68 10.41 -11.78
CA TYR A 112 9.73 9.53 -11.25
C TYR A 112 9.62 8.08 -11.73
N SER A 113 10.75 7.38 -11.75
CA SER A 113 10.84 6.00 -12.23
C SER A 113 11.36 5.02 -11.18
N THR A 114 12.10 5.52 -10.18
CA THR A 114 12.72 4.71 -9.13
C THR A 114 12.26 5.17 -7.75
N VAL A 115 12.22 4.24 -6.79
CA VAL A 115 11.83 4.58 -5.41
C VAL A 115 12.84 5.50 -4.71
N LYS A 116 14.09 5.56 -5.21
CA LYS A 116 15.12 6.48 -4.73
C LYS A 116 14.82 7.93 -5.09
N GLU A 117 14.39 8.19 -6.33
CA GLU A 117 13.93 9.51 -6.75
C GLU A 117 12.70 9.95 -5.94
N VAL A 118 11.74 9.03 -5.75
CA VAL A 118 10.55 9.28 -4.92
C VAL A 118 10.94 9.63 -3.49
N LYS A 119 11.86 8.87 -2.87
CA LYS A 119 12.37 9.15 -1.52
C LYS A 119 13.03 10.53 -1.45
N GLU A 120 13.87 10.87 -2.42
CA GLU A 120 14.54 12.18 -2.44
C GLU A 120 13.53 13.31 -2.51
N TYR A 121 12.51 13.19 -3.36
CA TYR A 121 11.43 14.16 -3.47
C TYR A 121 10.64 14.26 -2.16
N LEU A 122 10.11 13.14 -1.64
CA LEU A 122 9.29 13.10 -0.42
C LEU A 122 10.06 13.59 0.81
N SER A 123 11.39 13.45 0.85
CA SER A 123 12.21 13.99 1.95
C SER A 123 12.12 15.51 2.09
N LYS A 124 11.64 16.22 1.06
CA LYS A 124 11.46 17.68 1.03
C LYS A 124 10.01 18.10 1.29
N ILE A 125 9.06 17.17 1.28
CA ILE A 125 7.62 17.44 1.36
C ILE A 125 7.11 17.30 2.80
N ASP A 126 6.11 18.12 3.14
CA ASP A 126 5.34 17.99 4.38
C ASP A 126 4.36 16.83 4.23
N LEU A 127 4.59 15.76 4.99
CA LEU A 127 3.83 14.52 4.89
C LEU A 127 2.66 14.44 5.87
N SER A 128 2.30 15.52 6.58
CA SER A 128 1.29 15.52 7.66
C SER A 128 -0.05 14.83 7.32
N TYR A 129 -0.43 14.83 6.04
CA TYR A 129 -1.65 14.16 5.56
C TYR A 129 -1.61 12.63 5.70
N LEU A 130 -0.41 12.02 5.84
CA LEU A 130 -0.20 10.60 6.07
C LEU A 130 -0.35 10.19 7.53
N SER A 131 -0.80 11.07 8.43
CA SER A 131 -0.95 10.72 9.84
C SER A 131 -1.94 9.58 10.11
N THR A 132 -2.75 9.19 9.13
CA THR A 132 -3.64 8.01 9.18
C THR A 132 -3.47 7.12 7.95
N SER A 133 -2.30 7.19 7.29
CA SER A 133 -2.06 6.44 6.04
C SER A 133 -0.60 6.05 5.89
N MET A 134 -0.37 4.96 5.16
CA MET A 134 0.94 4.54 4.69
C MET A 134 0.90 4.48 3.17
N LEU A 135 1.99 4.87 2.52
CA LEU A 135 2.17 4.63 1.08
C LEU A 135 3.29 3.61 0.87
N VAL A 136 3.10 2.71 -0.08
CA VAL A 136 4.15 1.80 -0.54
C VAL A 136 4.37 2.02 -2.02
N PHE A 137 5.61 2.27 -2.41
CA PHE A 137 6.04 2.34 -3.81
C PHE A 137 6.91 1.15 -4.13
N VAL A 138 6.80 0.61 -5.35
CA VAL A 138 7.67 -0.45 -5.87
C VAL A 138 8.09 -0.05 -7.27
N ASP A 139 9.39 -0.01 -7.55
CA ASP A 139 9.88 0.24 -8.91
C ASP A 139 10.07 -1.05 -9.72
N ARG A 140 10.33 -0.86 -11.02
CA ARG A 140 10.55 -1.95 -11.97
C ARG A 140 11.68 -2.90 -11.53
N GLY A 141 12.71 -2.37 -10.87
CA GLY A 141 13.84 -3.14 -10.36
C GLY A 141 13.48 -4.02 -9.16
N GLY A 142 12.33 -3.77 -8.53
CA GLY A 142 11.89 -4.46 -7.33
C GLY A 142 12.41 -3.82 -6.04
N GLU A 143 13.03 -2.65 -6.10
CA GLU A 143 13.23 -1.85 -4.90
C GLU A 143 11.88 -1.26 -4.49
N TYR A 144 11.65 -1.13 -3.19
CA TYR A 144 10.42 -0.56 -2.64
C TYR A 144 10.73 0.52 -1.61
N LEU A 145 9.79 1.45 -1.47
CA LEU A 145 9.81 2.51 -0.47
C LEU A 145 8.51 2.46 0.33
N ILE A 146 8.65 2.32 1.65
CA ILE A 146 7.55 2.52 2.59
C ILE A 146 7.63 3.96 3.11
N VAL A 147 6.50 4.65 3.08
CA VAL A 147 6.33 6.02 3.58
C VAL A 147 5.29 5.99 4.68
N GLU A 148 5.74 6.22 5.91
CA GLU A 148 4.89 6.16 7.09
C GLU A 148 5.42 7.06 8.19
N GLY A 149 4.55 7.78 8.91
CA GLY A 149 4.99 8.70 9.95
C GLY A 149 6.08 9.66 9.42
N ASP A 150 7.22 9.70 10.13
CA ASP A 150 8.41 10.46 9.73
C ASP A 150 9.45 9.62 8.94
N GLU A 151 9.14 8.35 8.64
CA GLU A 151 10.07 7.37 8.09
C GLU A 151 9.93 7.21 6.56
N LEU A 152 11.09 7.06 5.90
CA LEU A 152 11.22 6.77 4.47
C LEU A 152 12.12 5.54 4.27
N ILE A 153 11.52 4.36 4.30
CA ILE A 153 12.23 3.08 4.45
C ILE A 153 12.38 2.43 3.07
N LEU A 154 13.63 2.28 2.62
CA LEU A 154 13.93 1.53 1.40
C LEU A 154 14.12 0.05 1.72
N GLY A 155 13.68 -0.81 0.80
CA GLY A 155 13.99 -2.23 0.82
C GLY A 155 14.11 -2.81 -0.59
N ASN A 156 14.64 -4.03 -0.68
CA ASN A 156 14.90 -4.69 -1.97
C ASN A 156 14.73 -6.22 -1.90
N ASN A 157 14.06 -6.72 -0.86
CA ASN A 157 13.78 -8.14 -0.71
C ASN A 157 13.06 -8.67 -1.97
N ALA A 158 13.47 -9.86 -2.44
CA ALA A 158 12.89 -10.47 -3.63
C ALA A 158 11.38 -10.63 -3.48
N GLU A 159 10.92 -11.03 -2.29
CA GLU A 159 9.52 -11.13 -1.92
C GLU A 159 9.27 -10.27 -0.67
N GLN A 160 8.16 -9.53 -0.66
CA GLN A 160 7.74 -8.73 0.48
C GLN A 160 6.21 -8.59 0.48
N SER A 161 5.61 -8.61 1.67
CA SER A 161 4.18 -8.36 1.90
C SER A 161 3.98 -7.13 2.78
N PHE A 162 2.88 -6.41 2.57
CA PHE A 162 2.47 -5.18 3.24
C PHE A 162 0.98 -5.25 3.57
N SER A 163 0.59 -4.63 4.68
CA SER A 163 -0.81 -4.54 5.10
C SER A 163 -0.97 -3.37 6.09
N ASN A 164 -2.12 -3.24 6.74
CA ASN A 164 -2.52 -2.13 7.62
C ASN A 164 -1.80 -2.12 8.98
N PHE A 165 -0.48 -2.23 8.99
CA PHE A 165 0.40 -2.04 10.15
C PHE A 165 1.65 -1.27 9.73
N TYR A 166 2.28 -0.55 10.66
CA TYR A 166 3.48 0.23 10.36
C TYR A 166 4.75 -0.63 10.49
N PRO A 167 5.49 -0.98 9.42
CA PRO A 167 6.67 -1.84 9.55
C PRO A 167 7.75 -1.29 10.49
N SER A 168 7.91 0.04 10.64
CA SER A 168 8.83 0.66 11.60
C SER A 168 8.50 0.36 13.07
N GLN A 169 7.24 0.02 13.37
CA GLN A 169 6.77 -0.28 14.73
C GLN A 169 6.73 -1.78 15.01
N ILE A 170 7.05 -2.62 14.02
CA ILE A 170 7.02 -4.07 14.13
C ILE A 170 8.44 -4.62 14.24
N SER A 171 8.75 -5.26 15.36
CA SER A 171 10.02 -5.96 15.57
C SER A 171 10.04 -7.38 14.99
N ASN A 172 8.87 -8.02 14.85
CA ASN A 172 8.74 -9.34 14.26
C ASN A 172 7.46 -9.44 13.41
N PRO A 173 7.56 -9.47 12.07
CA PRO A 173 6.43 -9.63 11.17
C PRO A 173 5.57 -10.87 11.43
N GLU A 174 6.13 -11.96 11.98
CA GLU A 174 5.39 -13.19 12.29
C GLU A 174 4.43 -13.05 13.49
N LYS A 175 4.51 -11.92 14.21
CA LYS A 175 3.63 -11.62 15.35
C LYS A 175 2.53 -10.60 15.01
N VAL A 176 2.47 -10.12 13.77
CA VAL A 176 1.42 -9.20 13.33
C VAL A 176 0.08 -9.94 13.38
N ASN A 177 -0.87 -9.42 14.16
CA ASN A 177 -2.19 -10.01 14.36
C ASN A 177 -3.16 -9.64 13.22
N ILE A 178 -2.83 -10.07 12.01
CA ILE A 178 -3.61 -9.88 10.79
C ILE A 178 -3.55 -11.20 10.01
N ASP A 179 -4.66 -11.93 9.99
CA ASP A 179 -4.69 -13.33 9.51
C ASP A 179 -4.31 -13.47 8.03
N PHE A 180 -4.89 -12.65 7.16
CA PHE A 180 -4.61 -12.69 5.71
C PHE A 180 -3.16 -12.29 5.41
N TYR A 181 -2.59 -11.33 6.17
CA TYR A 181 -1.17 -11.01 6.08
C TYR A 181 -0.29 -12.20 6.47
N GLN A 182 -0.60 -12.90 7.58
CA GLN A 182 0.15 -14.08 8.00
C GLN A 182 0.04 -15.23 6.99
N ASN A 183 -1.13 -15.42 6.39
CA ASN A 183 -1.34 -16.41 5.33
C ASN A 183 -0.48 -16.11 4.11
N GLY A 184 -0.49 -14.85 3.62
CA GLY A 184 0.37 -14.41 2.53
C GLY A 184 1.87 -14.56 2.87
N LEU A 185 2.29 -14.16 4.06
CA LEU A 185 3.68 -14.30 4.51
C LEU A 185 4.11 -15.77 4.56
N LYS A 186 3.23 -16.66 5.04
CA LYS A 186 3.48 -18.11 5.06
C LYS A 186 3.57 -18.68 3.64
N HIS A 187 2.72 -18.25 2.71
CA HIS A 187 2.78 -18.68 1.32
C HIS A 187 4.12 -18.32 0.68
N LEU A 188 4.53 -17.05 0.80
CA LEU A 188 5.81 -16.56 0.26
C LEU A 188 7.00 -17.33 0.85
N LYS A 189 6.97 -17.67 2.15
CA LYS A 189 8.04 -18.47 2.79
C LYS A 189 8.06 -19.94 2.39
N ALA A 190 6.89 -20.52 2.11
CA ALA A 190 6.74 -21.96 1.87
C ALA A 190 6.89 -22.35 0.39
N SER A 191 6.97 -21.37 -0.50
CA SER A 191 6.99 -21.60 -1.94
C SER A 191 8.22 -20.97 -2.59
N GLU A 192 8.56 -21.44 -3.79
CA GLU A 192 9.63 -20.87 -4.58
C GLU A 192 9.04 -19.81 -5.52
N ALA A 193 9.38 -18.54 -5.30
CA ALA A 193 8.80 -17.42 -6.04
C ALA A 193 8.82 -17.59 -7.57
N GLN A 194 7.69 -17.46 -8.24
CA GLN A 194 7.63 -17.47 -9.70
C GLN A 194 7.06 -16.16 -10.22
N SER A 195 7.63 -15.64 -11.30
CA SER A 195 7.12 -14.43 -11.97
C SER A 195 6.10 -14.81 -13.06
N ASN A 196 5.08 -15.58 -12.71
CA ASN A 196 4.00 -16.00 -13.61
C ASN A 196 2.63 -15.79 -12.97
N PHE A 197 1.58 -15.82 -13.80
CA PHE A 197 0.23 -15.52 -13.38
C PHE A 197 -0.31 -16.50 -12.33
N ASP A 198 -0.03 -17.78 -12.48
CA ASP A 198 -0.54 -18.84 -11.60
C ASP A 198 0.00 -18.68 -10.17
N TYR A 199 1.30 -18.42 -10.03
CA TYR A 199 1.92 -18.16 -8.72
C TYR A 199 1.39 -16.88 -8.08
N CYS A 200 1.28 -15.79 -8.83
CA CYS A 200 0.74 -14.55 -8.29
C CYS A 200 -0.73 -14.72 -7.86
N SER A 201 -1.51 -15.47 -8.63
CA SER A 201 -2.90 -15.79 -8.28
C SER A 201 -3.00 -16.66 -7.03
N SER A 202 -2.07 -17.60 -6.82
CA SER A 202 -2.03 -18.40 -5.59
C SER A 202 -1.65 -17.56 -4.37
N VAL A 203 -0.66 -16.66 -4.50
CA VAL A 203 -0.29 -15.72 -3.44
C VAL A 203 -1.49 -14.82 -3.09
N SER A 204 -2.15 -14.22 -4.08
CA SER A 204 -3.33 -13.37 -3.87
C SER A 204 -4.46 -14.11 -3.16
N SER A 205 -4.67 -15.40 -3.46
CA SER A 205 -5.72 -16.22 -2.85
C SER A 205 -5.54 -16.46 -1.35
N ASP A 206 -4.29 -16.41 -0.87
CA ASP A 206 -3.94 -16.57 0.54
C ASP A 206 -3.72 -15.24 1.25
N ALA A 207 -3.19 -14.24 0.54
CA ALA A 207 -2.81 -12.94 1.10
C ALA A 207 -3.99 -11.95 1.21
N PHE A 208 -5.08 -12.15 0.48
CA PHE A 208 -6.20 -11.20 0.44
C PHE A 208 -7.42 -11.73 1.19
N VAL A 209 -8.23 -10.81 1.70
CA VAL A 209 -9.49 -11.17 2.36
C VAL A 209 -10.44 -11.82 1.35
N LYS A 210 -11.05 -12.92 1.77
CA LYS A 210 -12.10 -13.60 1.02
C LYS A 210 -13.43 -12.97 1.43
N VAL A 211 -14.03 -12.21 0.52
CA VAL A 211 -15.35 -11.59 0.67
C VAL A 211 -16.45 -12.58 0.31
#